data_AF-A0AAW2Z7D9-F1
#
_entry.id   AF-A0AAW2Z7D9-F1
#
_cell.length_a   1.000
_cell.length_b   1.000
_cell.length_c   1.000
_cell.angle_alpha   90.00
_cell.angle_beta   90.00
_cell.angle_gamma   90.00
#
_symmetry.space_group_name_H-M   'P 1'
#
loop_
_entity.id
_entity.type
_entity.pdbx_description
1 polymer ?
#
loop_
_entity_poly.entity_id
_entity_poly.type
_entity_poly.pdbx_seq_one_letter_code
_entity_poly.pdbx_strand_id
1 'polypeptide(L)'
;MLDSKTINHKYNPYQDSQTDNLNLIENLNHQLKQLNVEIESNHQQIDSLNEKIKDQLAEQSRLEEENDDLRCIQLDQTDVNYKQDLMKLQSIHVDNRIKLEEKIKQSNDQIELLTHQLKQARRFSSLDDPTIVMSSNVAQSASSVFKQALTAPEAMLLDPINAVKKSVMCILQYYDTWIDGANGDLKVLGNGLNNPYLVSLIHSQLCESLCCVFGNGFDGPWFVFTAAHYWHMLEEISCAHDKITPDKSAEKQLAEKLKVAMQKASSTVDEAVKSEKVNSCTKLKRGGWSHFGLPYPDEEIKFRTLVVCLLNDNCLDQVLRFVIGNNRHAYFWNRFYRGTALLRNPECARRIAEYVSLLSKLWFEIDPATCCDPSCHLIRDDLRPVPLGMSECEEPMVVPMNIQVYDHDVQEGTDVVENK
;
A
#
# COMPACT_ATOMS: atom_id res chain seq x y z
N MET A 1 44.33 -73.87 -78.90
CA MET A 1 45.40 -73.65 -77.90
C MET A 1 45.50 -72.15 -77.67
N LEU A 2 45.10 -71.68 -76.49
CA LEU A 2 45.23 -70.25 -76.14
C LEU A 2 46.70 -69.95 -75.84
N ASP A 3 47.23 -68.96 -76.54
CA ASP A 3 48.63 -68.53 -76.47
C ASP A 3 48.98 -68.03 -75.06
N SER A 4 50.14 -68.45 -74.54
CA SER A 4 50.64 -68.17 -73.19
C SER A 4 50.68 -66.66 -72.88
N LYS A 5 50.86 -65.83 -73.91
CA LYS A 5 50.81 -64.36 -73.80
C LYS A 5 49.43 -63.80 -73.44
N THR A 6 48.34 -64.45 -73.83
CA THR A 6 46.97 -63.98 -73.56
C THR A 6 46.51 -64.30 -72.13
N ILE A 7 47.05 -65.35 -71.51
CA ILE A 7 46.76 -65.71 -70.12
C ILE A 7 47.51 -64.79 -69.16
N ASN A 8 48.76 -64.44 -69.46
CA ASN A 8 49.56 -63.51 -68.65
C ASN A 8 48.98 -62.08 -68.59
N HIS A 9 48.36 -61.61 -69.68
CA HIS A 9 47.81 -60.25 -69.73
C HIS A 9 46.50 -60.06 -68.95
N LYS A 10 45.77 -61.16 -68.66
CA LYS A 10 44.53 -61.15 -67.86
C LYS A 10 44.77 -61.41 -66.37
N TYR A 11 45.88 -62.06 -66.00
CA TYR A 11 46.20 -62.42 -64.61
C TYR A 11 46.87 -61.28 -63.83
N ASN A 12 47.77 -60.51 -64.47
CA ASN A 12 48.45 -59.37 -63.84
C ASN A 12 47.51 -58.31 -63.21
N PRO A 13 46.49 -57.79 -63.90
CA PRO A 13 45.64 -56.74 -63.32
C PRO A 13 44.79 -57.22 -62.12
N TYR A 14 44.55 -58.52 -61.99
CA TYR A 14 43.88 -59.09 -60.80
C TYR A 14 44.83 -59.23 -59.60
N GLN A 15 46.11 -59.50 -59.83
CA GLN A 15 47.13 -59.51 -58.77
C GLN A 15 47.47 -58.10 -58.29
N ASP A 16 47.56 -57.13 -59.20
CA ASP A 16 47.79 -55.72 -58.85
C ASP A 16 46.60 -55.17 -58.04
N SER A 17 45.37 -55.45 -58.47
CA SER A 17 44.14 -55.07 -57.73
C SER A 17 44.04 -55.73 -56.35
N GLN A 18 44.46 -56.99 -56.19
CA GLN A 18 44.51 -57.63 -54.86
C GLN A 18 45.54 -56.99 -53.94
N THR A 19 46.69 -56.61 -54.51
CA THR A 19 47.78 -55.97 -53.76
C THR A 19 47.37 -54.57 -53.29
N ASP A 20 46.69 -53.79 -54.13
CA ASP A 20 46.15 -52.47 -53.77
C ASP A 20 45.08 -52.56 -52.67
N ASN A 21 44.20 -53.56 -52.76
CA ASN A 21 43.18 -53.81 -51.73
C ASN A 21 43.80 -54.22 -50.39
N LEU A 22 44.87 -55.02 -50.39
CA LEU A 22 45.62 -55.39 -49.19
C LEU A 22 46.29 -54.17 -48.54
N ASN A 23 46.92 -53.31 -49.34
CA ASN A 23 47.54 -52.07 -48.86
C ASN A 23 46.50 -51.12 -48.26
N LEU A 24 45.30 -51.03 -48.86
CA LEU A 24 44.20 -50.23 -48.31
C LEU A 24 43.71 -50.78 -46.96
N ILE A 25 43.55 -52.11 -46.85
CA ILE A 25 43.14 -52.76 -45.59
C ILE A 25 44.18 -52.54 -44.49
N GLU A 26 45.47 -52.64 -44.81
CA GLU A 26 46.53 -52.36 -43.84
C GLU A 26 46.51 -50.92 -43.35
N ASN A 27 46.33 -49.95 -44.27
CA ASN A 27 46.24 -48.53 -43.92
C ASN A 27 45.01 -48.25 -43.03
N LEU A 28 43.84 -48.79 -43.38
CA LEU A 28 42.62 -48.67 -42.57
C LEU A 28 42.79 -49.30 -41.19
N ASN A 29 43.44 -50.47 -41.10
CA ASN A 29 43.75 -51.11 -39.82
C ASN A 29 44.70 -50.27 -38.96
N HIS A 30 45.66 -49.59 -39.58
CA HIS A 30 46.56 -48.69 -38.87
C HIS A 30 45.81 -47.46 -38.32
N GLN A 31 44.95 -46.84 -39.14
CA GLN A 31 44.09 -45.73 -38.72
C GLN A 31 43.14 -46.13 -37.58
N LEU A 32 42.53 -47.31 -37.66
CA LEU A 32 41.68 -47.85 -36.59
C LEU A 32 42.44 -48.01 -35.27
N LYS A 33 43.68 -48.50 -35.31
CA LYS A 33 44.52 -48.61 -34.10
C LYS A 33 44.84 -47.25 -33.50
N GLN A 34 45.16 -46.26 -34.33
CA GLN A 34 45.44 -44.90 -33.87
C GLN A 34 44.19 -44.26 -33.23
N LEU A 35 43.03 -44.38 -33.88
CA LEU A 35 41.75 -43.90 -33.35
C LEU A 35 41.40 -44.56 -32.01
N ASN A 36 41.64 -45.86 -31.85
CA ASN A 36 41.36 -46.55 -30.58
C ASN A 36 42.27 -46.03 -29.43
N VAL A 37 43.54 -45.73 -29.71
CA VAL A 37 44.45 -45.15 -28.71
C VAL A 37 43.99 -43.74 -28.32
N GLU A 38 43.54 -42.95 -29.30
CA GLU A 38 43.03 -41.61 -29.05
C GLU A 38 41.72 -41.63 -28.23
N ILE A 39 40.80 -42.55 -28.54
CA ILE A 39 39.56 -42.76 -27.78
C ILE A 39 39.86 -43.11 -26.32
N GLU A 40 40.82 -44.01 -26.08
CA GLU A 40 41.22 -44.43 -24.74
C GLU A 40 41.84 -43.26 -23.95
N SER A 41 42.72 -42.50 -24.59
CA SER A 41 43.32 -41.29 -24.00
C SER A 41 42.24 -40.25 -23.64
N ASN A 42 41.26 -40.06 -24.50
CA ASN A 42 40.16 -39.13 -24.25
C ASN A 42 39.23 -39.62 -23.13
N HIS A 43 38.97 -40.92 -23.02
CA HIS A 43 38.23 -41.49 -21.89
C HIS A 43 38.92 -41.21 -20.56
N GLN A 44 40.23 -41.41 -20.47
CA GLN A 44 41.00 -41.12 -19.26
C GLN A 44 40.96 -39.62 -18.88
N GLN A 45 40.99 -38.72 -19.87
CA GLN A 45 40.84 -37.29 -19.62
C GLN A 45 39.44 -36.93 -19.13
N ILE A 46 38.39 -37.54 -19.69
CA ILE A 46 37.00 -37.34 -19.25
C ILE A 46 36.84 -37.80 -17.80
N ASP A 47 37.34 -38.98 -17.45
CA ASP A 47 37.27 -39.50 -16.08
C ASP A 47 37.99 -38.58 -15.08
N SER A 48 39.18 -38.06 -15.46
CA SER A 48 39.91 -37.10 -14.62
C SER A 48 39.15 -35.78 -14.43
N LEU A 49 38.47 -35.29 -15.47
CA LEU A 49 37.65 -34.08 -15.38
C LEU A 49 36.39 -34.30 -14.54
N ASN A 50 35.76 -35.46 -14.66
CA ASN A 50 34.58 -35.82 -13.87
C ASN A 50 34.87 -35.85 -12.38
N GLU A 51 36.01 -36.41 -11.95
CA GLU A 51 36.41 -36.36 -10.54
C GLU A 51 36.66 -34.92 -10.06
N LYS A 52 37.31 -34.07 -10.87
CA LYS A 52 37.48 -32.64 -10.52
C LYS A 52 36.15 -31.89 -10.36
N ILE A 53 35.17 -32.18 -11.21
CA ILE A 53 33.83 -31.57 -11.13
C ILE A 53 33.14 -32.02 -9.83
N LYS A 54 33.26 -33.29 -9.47
CA LYS A 54 32.70 -33.83 -8.24
C LYS A 54 33.30 -33.18 -6.99
N ASP A 55 34.62 -32.99 -6.97
CA ASP A 55 35.30 -32.28 -5.88
C ASP A 55 34.85 -30.81 -5.79
N GLN A 56 34.72 -30.13 -6.92
CA GLN A 56 34.22 -28.75 -6.97
C GLN A 56 32.78 -28.62 -6.48
N LEU A 57 31.91 -29.58 -6.81
CA LEU A 57 30.53 -29.61 -6.33
C LEU A 57 30.47 -29.81 -4.81
N ALA A 58 31.29 -30.71 -4.27
CA ALA A 58 31.37 -30.92 -2.83
C ALA A 58 31.84 -29.66 -2.08
N GLU A 59 32.83 -28.96 -2.64
CA GLU A 59 33.32 -27.70 -2.09
C GLU A 59 32.25 -26.59 -2.15
N GLN A 60 31.51 -26.48 -3.26
CA GLN A 60 30.40 -25.54 -3.38
C GLN A 60 29.33 -25.77 -2.32
N SER A 61 28.90 -27.02 -2.12
CA SER A 61 27.90 -27.35 -1.10
C SER A 61 28.39 -26.99 0.31
N ARG A 62 29.66 -27.21 0.62
CA ARG A 62 30.24 -26.82 1.91
C ARG A 62 30.23 -25.29 2.10
N LEU A 63 30.60 -24.54 1.07
CA LEU A 63 30.60 -23.08 1.12
C LEU A 63 29.19 -22.49 1.21
N GLU A 64 28.19 -23.13 0.61
CA GLU A 64 26.79 -22.74 0.76
C GLU A 64 26.30 -22.92 2.21
N GLU A 65 26.62 -24.06 2.84
CA GLU A 65 26.31 -24.32 4.25
C GLU A 65 26.97 -23.30 5.18
N GLU A 66 28.25 -22.99 4.97
CA GLU A 66 28.97 -21.98 5.76
C GLU A 66 28.35 -20.56 5.59
N ASN A 67 27.85 -20.24 4.40
CA ASN A 67 27.20 -18.95 4.14
C ASN A 67 25.84 -18.85 4.84
N ASP A 68 25.08 -19.95 4.87
CA ASP A 68 23.81 -20.01 5.60
C ASP A 68 24.02 -19.88 7.12
N ASP A 69 25.06 -20.50 7.68
CA ASP A 69 25.46 -20.31 9.07
C ASP A 69 25.84 -18.85 9.37
N LEU A 70 26.64 -18.23 8.50
CA LEU A 70 27.02 -16.81 8.63
C LEU A 70 25.80 -15.88 8.58
N ARG A 71 24.81 -16.19 7.74
CA ARG A 71 23.54 -15.44 7.69
C ARG A 71 22.75 -15.57 8.99
N CYS A 72 22.70 -16.77 9.57
CA CYS A 72 22.07 -16.99 10.87
C CYS A 72 22.74 -16.14 11.96
N ILE A 73 24.07 -16.13 12.01
CA ILE A 73 24.83 -15.32 12.98
C ILE A 73 24.59 -13.82 12.79
N GLN A 74 24.53 -13.34 11.54
CA GLN A 74 24.22 -11.93 11.26
C GLN A 74 22.81 -11.55 11.74
N LEU A 75 21.82 -12.42 11.55
CA LEU A 75 20.46 -12.20 12.05
C LEU A 75 20.45 -12.10 13.58
N ASP A 76 21.13 -13.01 14.28
CA ASP A 76 21.25 -12.97 15.74
C ASP A 76 21.92 -11.67 16.24
N GLN A 77 22.96 -11.21 15.55
CA GLN A 77 23.61 -9.93 15.87
C GLN A 77 22.65 -8.74 15.69
N THR A 78 21.82 -8.74 14.64
CA THR A 78 20.83 -7.67 14.45
C THR A 78 19.75 -7.68 15.54
N ASP A 79 19.32 -8.85 16.01
CA ASP A 79 18.37 -8.98 17.12
C ASP A 79 18.96 -8.47 18.44
N VAL A 80 20.22 -8.81 18.74
CA VAL A 80 20.91 -8.29 19.93
C VAL A 80 21.03 -6.77 19.89
N ASN A 81 21.44 -6.21 18.75
CA ASN A 81 21.55 -4.75 18.58
C ASN A 81 20.18 -4.07 18.76
N TYR A 82 19.13 -4.64 18.18
CA TYR A 82 17.76 -4.15 18.35
C TYR A 82 17.32 -4.16 19.83
N LYS A 83 17.56 -5.27 20.54
CA LYS A 83 17.26 -5.37 21.98
C LYS A 83 18.04 -4.35 22.80
N GLN A 84 19.30 -4.09 22.46
CA GLN A 84 20.11 -3.09 23.13
C GLN A 84 19.57 -1.68 22.93
N ASP A 85 19.17 -1.32 21.71
CA ASP A 85 18.59 -0.01 21.43
C ASP A 85 17.20 0.17 22.06
N LEU A 86 16.41 -0.91 22.12
CA LEU A 86 15.14 -0.91 22.86
C LEU A 86 15.36 -0.64 24.36
N MET A 87 16.38 -1.25 24.97
CA MET A 87 16.73 -0.99 26.37
C MET A 87 17.19 0.46 26.59
N LYS A 88 17.96 1.05 25.66
CA LYS A 88 18.33 2.48 25.73
C LYS A 88 17.10 3.39 25.67
N LEU A 89 16.16 3.12 24.75
CA LEU A 89 14.92 3.87 24.64
C LEU A 89 14.07 3.77 25.91
N GLN A 90 13.96 2.57 26.49
CA GLN A 90 13.26 2.38 27.77
C GLN A 90 13.91 3.19 28.90
N SER A 91 15.24 3.22 28.98
CA SER A 91 15.97 4.05 29.95
C SER A 91 15.63 5.54 29.78
N ILE A 92 15.64 6.04 28.54
CA ILE A 92 15.29 7.44 28.24
C ILE A 92 13.83 7.74 28.64
N HIS A 93 12.90 6.82 28.39
CA HIS A 93 11.50 6.99 28.79
C HIS A 93 11.34 7.05 30.31
N VAL A 94 12.05 6.21 31.06
CA VAL A 94 12.05 6.24 32.52
C VAL A 94 12.61 7.57 33.04
N ASP A 95 13.74 8.04 32.50
CA ASP A 95 14.34 9.33 32.88
C ASP A 95 13.40 10.51 32.60
N ASN A 96 12.76 10.50 31.43
CA ASN A 96 11.79 11.54 31.06
C ASN A 96 10.55 11.51 31.97
N ARG A 97 10.09 10.32 32.38
CA ARG A 97 8.98 10.17 33.33
C ARG A 97 9.34 10.75 34.69
N ILE A 98 10.53 10.44 35.21
CA ILE A 98 11.03 10.98 36.49
C ILE A 98 11.09 12.52 36.43
N LYS A 99 11.67 13.09 35.37
CA LYS A 99 11.73 14.55 35.18
C LYS A 99 10.34 15.19 35.10
N LEU A 100 9.37 14.50 34.49
CA LEU A 100 8.00 14.99 34.40
C LEU A 100 7.30 14.94 35.77
N GLU A 101 7.49 13.87 36.54
CA GLU A 101 6.96 13.72 37.90
C GLU A 101 7.53 14.81 38.83
N GLU A 102 8.81 15.15 38.71
CA GLU A 102 9.43 16.27 39.44
C GLU A 102 8.80 17.62 39.08
N LYS A 103 8.56 17.89 37.79
CA LYS A 103 7.89 19.12 37.35
C LYS A 103 6.43 19.20 37.83
N ILE A 104 5.71 18.08 37.80
CA ILE A 104 4.34 18.01 38.33
C ILE A 104 4.35 18.32 39.83
N LYS A 105 5.28 17.75 40.58
CA LYS A 105 5.45 18.02 42.01
C LYS A 105 5.71 19.52 42.27
N GLN A 106 6.66 20.12 41.55
CA GLN A 106 6.95 21.56 41.66
C GLN A 106 5.73 22.44 41.35
N SER A 107 4.94 22.08 40.34
CA SER A 107 3.72 22.81 39.98
C SER A 107 2.64 22.66 41.06
N ASN A 108 2.49 21.48 41.66
CA ASN A 108 1.55 21.26 42.76
C ASN A 108 1.94 22.08 44.00
N ASP A 109 3.22 22.13 44.35
CA ASP A 109 3.72 22.95 45.48
C ASP A 109 3.40 24.45 45.24
N GLN A 110 3.51 24.94 43.99
CA GLN A 110 3.11 26.30 43.63
C GLN A 110 1.61 26.53 43.73
N ILE A 111 0.78 25.57 43.29
CA ILE A 111 -0.68 25.65 43.40
C ILE A 111 -1.10 25.69 44.88
N GLU A 112 -0.47 24.89 45.74
CA GLU A 112 -0.73 24.93 47.18
C GLU A 112 -0.37 26.28 47.79
N LEU A 113 0.79 26.85 47.42
CA LEU A 113 1.21 28.18 47.85
C LEU A 113 0.22 29.26 47.42
N LEU A 114 -0.18 29.27 46.15
CA LEU A 114 -1.16 30.22 45.63
C LEU A 114 -2.53 30.04 46.31
N THR A 115 -2.97 28.80 46.52
CA THR A 115 -4.21 28.49 47.22
C THR A 115 -4.19 29.02 48.66
N HIS A 116 -3.05 28.89 49.34
CA HIS A 116 -2.86 29.43 50.67
C HIS A 116 -2.88 30.96 50.69
N GLN A 117 -2.19 31.63 49.77
CA GLN A 117 -2.23 33.09 49.61
C GLN A 117 -3.66 33.60 49.33
N LEU A 118 -4.41 32.91 48.47
CA LEU A 118 -5.79 33.27 48.14
C LEU A 118 -6.73 33.10 49.34
N LYS A 119 -6.53 32.05 50.14
CA LYS A 119 -7.24 31.87 51.42
C LYS A 119 -6.90 32.98 52.43
N GLN A 120 -5.64 33.42 52.52
CA GLN A 120 -5.27 34.55 53.37
C GLN A 120 -5.90 35.85 52.87
N ALA A 121 -5.82 36.15 51.58
CA ALA A 121 -6.43 37.35 50.98
C ALA A 121 -7.95 37.40 51.22
N ARG A 122 -8.65 36.27 51.11
CA ARG A 122 -10.09 36.17 51.45
C ARG A 122 -10.39 36.50 52.92
N ARG A 123 -9.50 36.16 53.86
CA ARG A 123 -9.66 36.52 55.28
C ARG A 123 -9.47 38.03 55.52
N PHE A 124 -8.68 38.71 54.70
CA PHE A 124 -8.54 40.17 54.74
C PHE A 124 -9.62 40.91 53.95
N SER A 125 -10.37 40.21 53.10
CA SER A 125 -11.51 40.72 52.32
C SER A 125 -12.86 40.52 53.03
N SER A 126 -12.91 40.69 54.36
CA SER A 126 -14.20 40.85 55.05
C SER A 126 -14.74 42.26 54.82
N LEU A 127 -15.25 42.50 53.62
CA LEU A 127 -16.21 43.55 53.33
C LEU A 127 -17.29 42.86 52.50
N ASP A 128 -18.49 42.86 53.05
CA ASP A 128 -19.65 42.11 52.63
C ASP A 128 -20.00 42.35 51.15
N ASP A 129 -19.75 41.38 50.29
CA ASP A 129 -20.48 41.30 49.01
C ASP A 129 -20.60 39.85 48.51
N PRO A 130 -21.81 39.25 48.52
CA PRO A 130 -22.02 37.85 48.19
C PRO A 130 -22.39 37.71 46.71
N THR A 131 -21.42 37.90 45.81
CA THR A 131 -21.60 37.49 44.41
C THR A 131 -20.30 36.93 43.87
N ILE A 132 -20.37 35.77 43.23
CA ILE A 132 -19.31 35.03 42.53
C ILE A 132 -18.86 33.76 43.28
N VAL A 133 -19.70 32.73 43.09
CA VAL A 133 -19.35 31.31 43.20
C VAL A 133 -19.03 30.82 41.78
N MET A 134 -18.09 29.86 41.69
CA MET A 134 -17.72 28.97 40.55
C MET A 134 -16.37 29.29 39.88
N SER A 135 -15.48 28.34 39.59
CA SER A 135 -15.47 26.89 39.80
C SER A 135 -14.04 26.34 39.63
N SER A 136 -13.71 25.30 40.39
CA SER A 136 -12.48 24.51 40.32
C SER A 136 -12.60 23.39 39.27
N ASN A 137 -11.89 23.48 38.14
CA ASN A 137 -11.89 22.46 37.08
C ASN A 137 -10.52 22.34 36.35
N VAL A 138 -9.40 22.49 37.05
CA VAL A 138 -8.08 22.68 36.39
C VAL A 138 -7.38 21.37 35.99
N ALA A 139 -7.61 20.25 36.70
CA ALA A 139 -6.80 19.04 36.50
C ALA A 139 -7.27 18.11 35.36
N GLN A 140 -8.57 18.07 35.02
CA GLN A 140 -9.06 17.31 33.84
C GLN A 140 -8.78 18.01 32.51
N SER A 141 -8.35 19.27 32.54
CA SER A 141 -8.18 20.11 31.35
C SER A 141 -6.87 19.83 30.60
N ALA A 142 -5.79 19.39 31.25
CA ALA A 142 -4.48 19.26 30.60
C ALA A 142 -4.42 18.13 29.54
N SER A 143 -5.11 17.00 29.77
CA SER A 143 -5.16 15.88 28.79
C SER A 143 -6.12 16.17 27.62
N SER A 144 -7.20 16.91 27.86
CA SER A 144 -8.11 17.37 26.80
C SER A 144 -7.49 18.50 25.98
N VAL A 145 -6.72 19.41 26.60
CA VAL A 145 -6.05 20.52 25.92
C VAL A 145 -4.94 20.02 24.99
N PHE A 146 -4.15 19.01 25.38
CA PHE A 146 -3.13 18.44 24.49
C PHE A 146 -3.73 17.68 23.29
N LYS A 147 -4.90 17.02 23.49
CA LYS A 147 -5.66 16.38 22.40
C LYS A 147 -6.43 17.39 21.53
N GLN A 148 -6.80 18.55 22.06
CA GLN A 148 -7.42 19.65 21.32
C GLN A 148 -6.40 20.52 20.56
N ALA A 149 -5.13 20.47 20.94
CA ALA A 149 -4.06 21.27 20.31
C ALA A 149 -3.41 20.60 19.09
N LEU A 150 -3.56 19.30 18.91
CA LEU A 150 -3.05 18.58 17.74
C LEU A 150 -4.06 18.66 16.60
N THR A 151 -3.59 19.01 15.41
CA THR A 151 -4.40 18.87 14.20
C THR A 151 -4.69 17.39 13.93
N ALA A 152 -5.81 17.08 13.26
CA ALA A 152 -6.16 15.69 12.95
C ALA A 152 -5.01 14.90 12.27
N PRO A 153 -4.24 15.46 11.32
CA PRO A 153 -3.08 14.78 10.71
C PRO A 153 -1.95 14.46 11.71
N GLU A 154 -1.62 15.40 12.61
CA GLU A 154 -0.57 15.19 13.61
C GLU A 154 -0.95 14.08 14.62
N ALA A 155 -2.24 14.00 14.97
CA ALA A 155 -2.75 12.92 15.81
C ALA A 155 -2.68 11.55 15.12
N MET A 156 -2.81 11.49 13.78
CA MET A 156 -2.68 10.24 13.02
C MET A 156 -1.24 9.72 13.01
N LEU A 157 -0.25 10.62 12.92
CA LEU A 157 1.17 10.24 12.91
C LEU A 157 1.63 9.60 14.23
N LEU A 158 1.03 10.00 15.36
CA LEU A 158 1.38 9.46 16.68
C LEU A 158 0.86 8.04 16.91
N ASP A 159 -0.27 7.68 16.28
CA ASP A 159 -0.87 6.35 16.41
C ASP A 159 -1.55 5.91 15.09
N PRO A 160 -0.78 5.54 14.06
CA PRO A 160 -1.30 5.25 12.73
C PRO A 160 -2.29 4.08 12.71
N ILE A 161 -2.14 3.10 13.60
CA ILE A 161 -3.02 1.92 13.68
C ILE A 161 -4.41 2.32 14.20
N ASN A 162 -4.46 3.09 15.30
CA ASN A 162 -5.75 3.58 15.78
C ASN A 162 -6.34 4.66 14.85
N ALA A 163 -5.52 5.37 14.07
CA ALA A 163 -6.02 6.23 13.00
C ALA A 163 -6.81 5.42 11.97
N VAL A 164 -6.25 4.32 11.44
CA VAL A 164 -6.98 3.42 10.51
C VAL A 164 -8.29 2.93 11.13
N LYS A 165 -8.26 2.49 12.40
CA LYS A 165 -9.48 2.07 13.11
C LYS A 165 -10.53 3.18 13.12
N LYS A 166 -10.16 4.40 13.51
CA LYS A 166 -11.08 5.55 13.56
C LYS A 166 -11.62 5.87 12.17
N SER A 167 -10.77 5.89 11.14
CA SER A 167 -11.18 6.16 9.76
C SER A 167 -12.22 5.14 9.26
N VAL A 168 -11.99 3.85 9.50
CA VAL A 168 -12.96 2.78 9.18
C VAL A 168 -14.28 3.00 9.94
N MET A 169 -14.22 3.31 11.23
CA MET A 169 -15.43 3.54 12.04
C MET A 169 -16.21 4.78 11.57
N CYS A 170 -15.53 5.85 11.14
CA CYS A 170 -16.19 7.02 10.54
C CYS A 170 -16.94 6.66 9.25
N ILE A 171 -16.35 5.83 8.39
CA ILE A 171 -17.01 5.36 7.17
C ILE A 171 -18.22 4.47 7.51
N LEU A 172 -18.08 3.53 8.46
CA LEU A 172 -19.20 2.70 8.90
C LEU A 172 -20.34 3.54 9.50
N GLN A 173 -20.00 4.54 10.33
CA GLN A 173 -20.97 5.46 10.91
C GLN A 173 -21.67 6.28 9.82
N TYR A 174 -20.97 6.67 8.75
CA TYR A 174 -21.61 7.28 7.59
C TYR A 174 -22.68 6.34 7.00
N TYR A 175 -22.36 5.09 6.69
CA TYR A 175 -23.40 4.17 6.16
C TYR A 175 -24.56 3.98 7.14
N ASP A 176 -24.28 3.78 8.43
CA ASP A 176 -25.29 3.58 9.47
C ASP A 176 -26.23 4.79 9.61
N THR A 177 -25.68 6.01 9.57
CA THR A 177 -26.48 7.25 9.72
C THR A 177 -27.40 7.49 8.52
N TRP A 178 -26.99 7.05 7.33
CA TRP A 178 -27.66 7.42 6.08
C TRP A 178 -28.46 6.29 5.42
N ILE A 179 -28.42 5.07 6.00
CA ILE A 179 -29.09 3.90 5.43
C ILE A 179 -30.61 4.06 5.31
N ASP A 180 -31.24 4.68 6.30
CA ASP A 180 -32.69 4.90 6.30
C ASP A 180 -33.10 5.89 5.18
N GLY A 181 -32.33 6.97 5.01
CA GLY A 181 -32.56 7.98 3.98
C GLY A 181 -32.36 7.46 2.54
N ALA A 182 -31.58 6.38 2.39
CA ALA A 182 -31.35 5.71 1.10
C ALA A 182 -32.30 4.51 0.87
N ASN A 183 -33.37 4.35 1.67
CA ASN A 183 -34.25 3.19 1.63
C ASN A 183 -33.51 1.84 1.77
N GLY A 184 -32.40 1.83 2.49
CA GLY A 184 -31.53 0.66 2.64
C GLY A 184 -30.63 0.33 1.44
N ASP A 185 -30.59 1.16 0.39
CA ASP A 185 -29.76 0.89 -0.79
C ASP A 185 -28.32 1.39 -0.59
N LEU A 186 -27.42 0.45 -0.26
CA LEU A 186 -25.99 0.70 -0.11
C LEU A 186 -25.34 1.23 -1.41
N LYS A 187 -25.90 0.96 -2.59
CA LYS A 187 -25.33 1.47 -3.85
C LYS A 187 -25.52 2.97 -3.98
N VAL A 188 -26.67 3.48 -3.53
CA VAL A 188 -26.95 4.92 -3.54
C VAL A 188 -25.97 5.64 -2.62
N LEU A 189 -25.71 5.10 -1.42
CA LEU A 189 -24.75 5.67 -0.46
C LEU A 189 -23.30 5.54 -0.91
N GLY A 190 -22.95 4.42 -1.53
CA GLY A 190 -21.60 4.13 -1.99
C GLY A 190 -21.16 4.86 -3.24
N ASN A 191 -22.09 5.49 -3.95
CA ASN A 191 -21.78 6.24 -5.16
C ASN A 191 -21.18 7.61 -4.81
N GLY A 192 -19.91 7.79 -5.17
CA GLY A 192 -19.13 8.99 -4.86
C GLY A 192 -19.59 10.26 -5.60
N LEU A 193 -20.28 10.13 -6.73
CA LEU A 193 -20.86 11.28 -7.45
C LEU A 193 -22.05 11.85 -6.67
N ASN A 194 -22.87 10.99 -6.10
CA ASN A 194 -24.03 11.39 -5.30
C ASN A 194 -23.63 11.84 -3.89
N ASN A 195 -22.51 11.32 -3.37
CA ASN A 195 -22.09 11.50 -1.98
C ASN A 195 -20.66 12.03 -1.87
N PRO A 196 -20.41 13.31 -2.19
CA PRO A 196 -19.07 13.91 -2.10
C PRO A 196 -18.50 13.89 -0.68
N TYR A 197 -19.35 13.85 0.35
CA TYR A 197 -18.91 13.71 1.74
C TYR A 197 -18.25 12.34 2.01
N LEU A 198 -18.76 11.25 1.43
CA LEU A 198 -18.12 9.93 1.52
C LEU A 198 -16.73 9.94 0.86
N VAL A 199 -16.62 10.57 -0.31
CA VAL A 199 -15.35 10.73 -1.03
C VAL A 199 -14.35 11.50 -0.17
N SER A 200 -14.78 12.60 0.44
CA SER A 200 -13.94 13.39 1.36
C SER A 200 -13.52 12.60 2.60
N LEU A 201 -14.42 11.82 3.21
CA LEU A 201 -14.10 10.92 4.33
C LEU A 201 -13.03 9.89 3.95
N ILE A 202 -13.16 9.28 2.77
CA ILE A 202 -12.19 8.28 2.30
C ILE A 202 -10.81 8.92 2.10
N HIS A 203 -10.73 10.07 1.43
CA HIS A 203 -9.44 10.72 1.17
C HIS A 203 -8.80 11.28 2.44
N SER A 204 -9.56 12.01 3.26
CA SER A 204 -9.04 12.72 4.42
C SER A 204 -8.81 11.84 5.65
N GLN A 205 -9.53 10.72 5.76
CA GLN A 205 -9.41 9.82 6.91
C GLN A 205 -8.73 8.50 6.52
N LEU A 206 -9.31 7.74 5.59
CA LEU A 206 -8.83 6.39 5.31
C LEU A 206 -7.50 6.42 4.56
N CYS A 207 -7.44 7.09 3.41
CA CYS A 207 -6.22 7.22 2.62
C CYS A 207 -5.08 7.85 3.44
N GLU A 208 -5.35 8.94 4.16
CA GLU A 208 -4.37 9.58 5.05
C GLU A 208 -3.82 8.62 6.10
N SER A 209 -4.70 7.88 6.79
CA SER A 209 -4.27 6.91 7.81
C SER A 209 -3.45 5.76 7.24
N LEU A 210 -3.78 5.30 6.02
CA LEU A 210 -3.01 4.26 5.33
C LEU A 210 -1.66 4.82 4.84
N CYS A 211 -1.60 6.04 4.32
CA CYS A 211 -0.34 6.71 4.00
C CYS A 211 0.55 6.82 5.24
N CYS A 212 0.00 7.18 6.40
CA CYS A 212 0.75 7.21 7.67
C CYS A 212 1.29 5.85 8.07
N VAL A 213 0.50 4.78 7.89
CA VAL A 213 0.93 3.40 8.17
C VAL A 213 2.05 2.97 7.23
N PHE A 214 1.90 3.18 5.92
CA PHE A 214 2.90 2.79 4.92
C PHE A 214 4.14 3.71 4.93
N GLY A 215 4.01 4.96 5.36
CA GLY A 215 5.13 5.87 5.55
C GLY A 215 5.91 5.60 6.84
N ASN A 216 5.32 4.93 7.84
CA ASN A 216 5.96 4.72 9.13
C ASN A 216 7.20 3.81 9.00
N GLY A 217 8.37 4.38 9.29
CA GLY A 217 9.64 3.65 9.26
C GLY A 217 10.07 3.24 7.84
N PHE A 218 9.48 3.84 6.81
CA PHE A 218 9.91 3.64 5.43
C PHE A 218 11.32 4.21 5.24
N ASP A 219 12.21 3.39 4.68
CA ASP A 219 13.65 3.67 4.53
C ASP A 219 14.15 2.96 3.27
N GLY A 220 13.40 3.14 2.17
CA GLY A 220 13.67 2.46 0.91
C GLY A 220 15.07 2.72 0.34
N PRO A 221 15.56 1.83 -0.53
CA PRO A 221 16.88 1.95 -1.13
C PRO A 221 16.98 3.28 -1.88
N TRP A 222 18.12 3.94 -1.75
CA TRP A 222 18.37 5.18 -2.45
C TRP A 222 18.64 4.87 -3.94
N PHE A 223 17.69 5.19 -4.82
CA PHE A 223 17.92 5.13 -6.25
C PHE A 223 18.66 6.40 -6.70
N VAL A 224 19.52 6.27 -7.72
CA VAL A 224 20.47 7.32 -8.16
C VAL A 224 19.78 8.66 -8.49
N PHE A 225 18.45 8.67 -8.75
CA PHE A 225 17.72 9.86 -9.17
C PHE A 225 16.38 10.11 -8.46
N THR A 226 15.88 9.20 -7.61
CA THR A 226 14.58 9.34 -6.94
C THR A 226 14.60 8.71 -5.55
N ALA A 227 13.97 9.38 -4.58
CA ALA A 227 13.71 8.77 -3.28
C ALA A 227 12.71 7.62 -3.48
N ALA A 228 13.02 6.45 -2.94
CA ALA A 228 12.06 5.35 -2.91
C ALA A 228 10.80 5.77 -2.15
N HIS A 229 9.69 5.14 -2.50
CA HIS A 229 8.37 5.39 -1.90
C HIS A 229 7.69 4.03 -1.72
N TYR A 230 6.74 3.91 -0.79
CA TYR A 230 6.03 2.64 -0.57
C TYR A 230 5.27 2.16 -1.81
N TRP A 231 4.95 3.06 -2.73
CA TRP A 231 4.47 2.73 -4.07
C TRP A 231 5.41 1.76 -4.81
N HIS A 232 6.71 2.07 -4.85
CA HIS A 232 7.73 1.26 -5.54
C HIS A 232 7.87 -0.13 -4.90
N MET A 233 7.71 -0.24 -3.57
CA MET A 233 7.67 -1.55 -2.92
C MET A 233 6.47 -2.38 -3.41
N LEU A 234 5.29 -1.77 -3.51
CA LEU A 234 4.11 -2.46 -4.02
C LEU A 234 4.32 -2.93 -5.48
N GLU A 235 5.01 -2.15 -6.29
CA GLU A 235 5.39 -2.55 -7.66
C GLU A 235 6.29 -3.78 -7.64
N GLU A 236 7.34 -3.78 -6.80
CA GLU A 236 8.23 -4.94 -6.63
C GLU A 236 7.46 -6.19 -6.16
N ILE A 237 6.56 -6.04 -5.17
CA ILE A 237 5.72 -7.15 -4.66
C ILE A 237 4.82 -7.70 -5.77
N SER A 238 4.13 -6.82 -6.52
CA SER A 238 3.23 -7.22 -7.60
C SER A 238 3.94 -7.99 -8.72
N CYS A 239 5.22 -7.68 -8.98
CA CYS A 239 6.01 -8.32 -10.04
C CYS A 239 6.72 -9.60 -9.59
N ALA A 240 7.04 -9.76 -8.30
CA ALA A 240 7.81 -10.90 -7.81
C ALA A 240 7.08 -12.23 -7.92
N HIS A 241 5.75 -12.22 -7.83
CA HIS A 241 4.93 -13.44 -7.84
C HIS A 241 4.81 -14.13 -9.20
N ASP A 242 5.13 -13.42 -10.29
CA ASP A 242 5.20 -14.00 -11.63
C ASP A 242 6.31 -15.07 -11.75
N LYS A 243 7.31 -15.03 -10.86
CA LYS A 243 8.51 -15.90 -10.93
C LYS A 243 8.51 -17.05 -9.93
N ILE A 244 7.79 -16.93 -8.82
CA ILE A 244 8.01 -17.78 -7.62
C ILE A 244 6.85 -18.75 -7.36
N THR A 245 5.62 -18.41 -7.77
CA THR A 245 4.41 -19.11 -7.34
C THR A 245 3.73 -19.91 -8.46
N PRO A 246 3.28 -21.16 -8.20
CA PRO A 246 2.54 -21.95 -9.18
C PRO A 246 1.22 -21.29 -9.59
N ASP A 247 0.82 -21.56 -10.83
CA ASP A 247 -0.15 -20.80 -11.63
C ASP A 247 -1.57 -20.71 -11.04
N LYS A 248 -1.92 -21.57 -10.07
CA LYS A 248 -3.27 -21.67 -9.48
C LYS A 248 -3.37 -21.27 -8.00
N SER A 249 -2.34 -20.65 -7.43
CA SER A 249 -2.41 -20.22 -6.03
C SER A 249 -3.34 -19.01 -5.84
N ALA A 250 -4.07 -18.96 -4.72
CA ALA A 250 -4.86 -17.79 -4.33
C ALA A 250 -3.98 -16.52 -4.22
N GLU A 251 -2.71 -16.69 -3.83
CA GLU A 251 -1.70 -15.63 -3.80
C GLU A 251 -1.46 -15.04 -5.19
N LYS A 252 -1.35 -15.87 -6.24
CA LYS A 252 -1.18 -15.38 -7.61
C LYS A 252 -2.39 -14.57 -8.08
N GLN A 253 -3.60 -14.99 -7.72
CA GLN A 253 -4.82 -14.22 -8.04
C GLN A 253 -4.83 -12.86 -7.35
N LEU A 254 -4.39 -12.78 -6.09
CA LEU A 254 -4.30 -11.52 -5.35
C LEU A 254 -3.17 -10.62 -5.88
N ALA A 255 -2.03 -11.19 -6.26
CA ALA A 255 -0.95 -10.48 -6.92
C ALA A 255 -1.41 -9.86 -8.25
N GLU A 256 -2.14 -10.62 -9.06
CA GLU A 256 -2.68 -10.13 -10.33
C GLU A 256 -3.72 -9.03 -10.11
N LYS A 257 -4.61 -9.17 -9.12
CA LYS A 257 -5.55 -8.10 -8.73
C LYS A 257 -4.81 -6.83 -8.31
N LEU A 258 -3.77 -6.95 -7.48
CA LEU A 258 -2.93 -5.81 -7.08
C LEU A 258 -2.30 -5.14 -8.31
N LYS A 259 -1.70 -5.93 -9.21
CA LYS A 259 -1.05 -5.46 -10.44
C LYS A 259 -2.02 -4.70 -11.35
N VAL A 260 -3.21 -5.25 -11.60
CA VAL A 260 -4.26 -4.59 -12.40
C VAL A 260 -4.73 -3.29 -11.74
N ALA A 261 -4.98 -3.30 -10.43
CA ALA A 261 -5.39 -2.09 -9.71
C ALA A 261 -4.31 -1.00 -9.72
N MET A 262 -3.03 -1.38 -9.60
CA MET A 262 -1.89 -0.47 -9.69
C MET A 262 -1.73 0.14 -11.09
N GLN A 263 -1.91 -0.67 -12.15
CA GLN A 263 -1.86 -0.18 -13.52
C GLN A 263 -3.00 0.80 -13.81
N LYS A 264 -4.22 0.50 -13.31
CA LYS A 264 -5.37 1.40 -13.38
C LYS A 264 -5.08 2.71 -12.65
N ALA A 265 -4.59 2.66 -11.42
CA ALA A 265 -4.24 3.84 -10.63
C ALA A 265 -3.18 4.72 -11.32
N SER A 266 -2.10 4.12 -11.84
CA SER A 266 -1.07 4.86 -12.58
C SER A 266 -1.64 5.53 -13.84
N SER A 267 -2.46 4.81 -14.60
CA SER A 267 -3.04 5.33 -15.84
C SER A 267 -3.99 6.50 -15.57
N THR A 268 -4.83 6.40 -14.52
CA THR A 268 -5.71 7.49 -14.08
C THR A 268 -4.93 8.74 -13.69
N VAL A 269 -3.85 8.58 -12.91
CA VAL A 269 -3.01 9.73 -12.49
C VAL A 269 -2.31 10.34 -13.70
N ASP A 270 -1.75 9.53 -14.60
CA ASP A 270 -1.08 10.01 -15.81
C ASP A 270 -2.04 10.77 -16.74
N GLU A 271 -3.30 10.31 -16.86
CA GLU A 271 -4.36 10.99 -17.62
C GLU A 271 -4.76 12.31 -16.96
N ALA A 272 -4.95 12.33 -15.64
CA ALA A 272 -5.26 13.55 -14.90
C ALA A 272 -4.15 14.61 -15.08
N VAL A 273 -2.88 14.22 -14.89
CA VAL A 273 -1.72 15.10 -15.08
C VAL A 273 -1.61 15.59 -16.53
N LYS A 274 -1.90 14.75 -17.52
CA LYS A 274 -1.94 15.17 -18.94
C LYS A 274 -3.06 16.18 -19.19
N SER A 275 -4.26 15.95 -18.64
CA SER A 275 -5.40 16.86 -18.82
C SER A 275 -5.12 18.24 -18.19
N GLU A 276 -4.49 18.26 -17.02
CA GLU A 276 -4.12 19.50 -16.31
C GLU A 276 -3.01 20.27 -17.04
N LYS A 277 -2.03 19.58 -17.62
CA LYS A 277 -1.00 20.18 -18.50
C LYS A 277 -1.62 20.88 -19.70
N VAL A 278 -2.64 20.28 -20.32
CA VAL A 278 -3.34 20.87 -21.47
C VAL A 278 -4.14 22.10 -21.06
N ASN A 279 -4.84 22.04 -19.92
CA ASN A 279 -5.73 23.11 -19.46
C ASN A 279 -4.99 24.32 -18.87
N SER A 280 -3.86 24.10 -18.19
CA SER A 280 -3.20 25.16 -17.42
C SER A 280 -2.38 26.14 -18.27
N CYS A 281 -1.94 25.76 -19.49
CA CYS A 281 -1.16 26.58 -20.44
C CYS A 281 0.02 27.41 -19.84
N THR A 282 0.39 27.15 -18.59
CA THR A 282 1.40 27.88 -17.82
C THR A 282 2.72 27.13 -17.87
N LYS A 283 3.79 27.85 -18.23
CA LYS A 283 5.16 27.34 -18.22
C LYS A 283 5.49 26.73 -16.86
N LEU A 284 5.82 25.44 -16.86
CA LEU A 284 6.38 24.69 -15.73
C LEU A 284 7.39 25.55 -14.97
N LYS A 285 7.04 25.95 -13.74
CA LYS A 285 8.04 26.51 -12.81
C LYS A 285 8.98 25.37 -12.42
N ARG A 286 10.13 25.28 -13.09
CA ARG A 286 11.26 24.45 -12.65
C ARG A 286 11.64 24.88 -11.23
N GLY A 287 11.25 24.12 -10.21
CA GLY A 287 11.79 24.33 -8.86
C GLY A 287 10.92 23.98 -7.66
N GLY A 288 9.74 23.37 -7.80
CA GLY A 288 8.89 22.97 -6.67
C GLY A 288 8.47 21.51 -6.77
N TRP A 289 8.51 20.80 -5.64
CA TRP A 289 8.29 19.35 -5.53
C TRP A 289 6.84 18.87 -5.75
N SER A 290 5.92 19.77 -6.15
CA SER A 290 4.62 19.39 -6.71
C SER A 290 4.50 19.98 -8.11
N HIS A 291 4.51 19.12 -9.13
CA HIS A 291 4.64 19.57 -10.51
C HIS A 291 3.42 20.35 -11.04
N PHE A 292 2.28 20.33 -10.33
CA PHE A 292 1.01 20.90 -10.81
C PHE A 292 0.12 21.58 -9.75
N GLY A 293 0.61 21.87 -8.54
CA GLY A 293 -0.29 22.32 -7.46
C GLY A 293 -1.17 21.18 -6.91
N LEU A 294 -0.81 19.94 -7.26
CA LEU A 294 -1.37 18.74 -6.69
C LEU A 294 -1.11 18.70 -5.18
N PRO A 295 -2.05 18.13 -4.40
CA PRO A 295 -1.98 18.15 -2.93
C PRO A 295 -0.86 17.27 -2.35
N TYR A 296 -0.34 16.30 -3.13
CA TYR A 296 0.64 15.31 -2.69
C TYR A 296 1.68 14.98 -3.77
N PRO A 297 2.79 14.29 -3.44
CA PRO A 297 3.70 13.69 -4.42
C PRO A 297 2.99 12.66 -5.32
N ASP A 298 3.46 12.50 -6.56
CA ASP A 298 2.86 11.63 -7.57
C ASP A 298 2.67 10.18 -7.08
N GLU A 299 3.66 9.63 -6.38
CA GLU A 299 3.63 8.28 -5.83
C GLU A 299 2.59 8.11 -4.71
N GLU A 300 2.35 9.17 -3.95
CA GLU A 300 1.31 9.19 -2.92
C GLU A 300 -0.07 9.27 -3.57
N ILE A 301 -0.25 10.11 -4.59
CA ILE A 301 -1.52 10.17 -5.34
C ILE A 301 -1.83 8.81 -5.95
N LYS A 302 -0.85 8.16 -6.59
CA LYS A 302 -1.00 6.79 -7.12
C LYS A 302 -1.44 5.80 -6.06
N PHE A 303 -0.87 5.86 -4.85
CA PHE A 303 -1.29 4.99 -3.76
C PHE A 303 -2.71 5.29 -3.26
N ARG A 304 -3.10 6.56 -3.13
CA ARG A 304 -4.48 6.94 -2.77
C ARG A 304 -5.48 6.45 -3.82
N THR A 305 -5.15 6.63 -5.09
CA THR A 305 -5.94 6.12 -6.22
C THR A 305 -6.04 4.60 -6.20
N LEU A 306 -4.95 3.90 -5.85
CA LEU A 306 -4.95 2.45 -5.65
C LEU A 306 -5.94 2.03 -4.54
N VAL A 307 -5.94 2.72 -3.40
CA VAL A 307 -6.89 2.45 -2.30
C VAL A 307 -8.34 2.56 -2.80
N VAL A 308 -8.67 3.61 -3.56
CA VAL A 308 -10.01 3.79 -4.14
C VAL A 308 -10.35 2.67 -5.13
N CYS A 309 -9.43 2.31 -6.03
CA CYS A 309 -9.61 1.18 -6.94
C CYS A 309 -9.93 -0.12 -6.18
N LEU A 310 -9.17 -0.42 -5.12
CA LEU A 310 -9.35 -1.62 -4.32
C LEU A 310 -10.65 -1.62 -3.49
N LEU A 311 -11.15 -0.46 -3.08
CA LEU A 311 -12.46 -0.31 -2.45
C LEU A 311 -13.60 -0.61 -3.44
N ASN A 312 -13.54 -0.02 -4.64
CA ASN A 312 -14.53 -0.28 -5.70
C ASN A 312 -14.58 -1.77 -6.09
N ASP A 313 -13.40 -2.42 -6.13
CA ASP A 313 -13.28 -3.84 -6.45
C ASP A 313 -13.55 -4.76 -5.24
N ASN A 314 -13.93 -4.18 -4.09
CA ASN A 314 -14.20 -4.87 -2.82
C ASN A 314 -13.10 -5.87 -2.41
N CYS A 315 -11.83 -5.47 -2.57
CA CYS A 315 -10.69 -6.35 -2.33
C CYS A 315 -9.54 -5.72 -1.54
N LEU A 316 -9.75 -4.51 -0.99
CA LEU A 316 -8.74 -3.81 -0.20
C LEU A 316 -8.23 -4.64 0.99
N ASP A 317 -9.11 -5.33 1.73
CA ASP A 317 -8.69 -6.14 2.87
C ASP A 317 -7.85 -7.36 2.45
N GLN A 318 -8.25 -8.03 1.37
CA GLN A 318 -7.56 -9.19 0.82
C GLN A 318 -6.17 -8.81 0.30
N VAL A 319 -6.08 -7.69 -0.44
CA VAL A 319 -4.82 -7.19 -0.97
C VAL A 319 -3.92 -6.70 0.16
N LEU A 320 -4.45 -6.00 1.17
CA LEU A 320 -3.67 -5.61 2.33
C LEU A 320 -3.13 -6.84 3.05
N ARG A 321 -3.96 -7.85 3.38
CA ARG A 321 -3.50 -9.12 3.99
C ARG A 321 -2.44 -9.82 3.16
N PHE A 322 -2.59 -9.82 1.83
CA PHE A 322 -1.60 -10.39 0.92
C PHE A 322 -0.27 -9.64 0.99
N VAL A 323 -0.30 -8.31 0.95
CA VAL A 323 0.91 -7.47 1.03
C VAL A 323 1.56 -7.65 2.42
N ILE A 324 0.84 -7.33 3.50
CA ILE A 324 1.39 -7.20 4.87
C ILE A 324 1.47 -8.51 5.66
N GLY A 325 0.62 -9.48 5.35
CA GLY A 325 0.49 -10.73 6.11
C GLY A 325 1.30 -11.90 5.55
N ASN A 326 1.90 -11.76 4.37
CA ASN A 326 2.68 -12.84 3.76
C ASN A 326 4.14 -12.81 4.23
N ASN A 327 4.54 -13.83 4.99
CA ASN A 327 5.93 -14.00 5.44
C ASN A 327 6.93 -14.09 4.29
N ARG A 328 6.50 -14.49 3.08
CA ARG A 328 7.36 -14.50 1.88
C ARG A 328 7.78 -13.09 1.46
N HIS A 329 7.07 -12.05 1.90
CA HIS A 329 7.43 -10.66 1.65
C HIS A 329 8.46 -10.11 2.63
N ALA A 330 8.97 -10.91 3.58
CA ALA A 330 9.99 -10.49 4.54
C ALA A 330 11.20 -9.81 3.88
N TYR A 331 11.61 -10.26 2.69
CA TYR A 331 12.65 -9.62 1.90
C TYR A 331 12.31 -8.15 1.57
N PHE A 332 11.10 -7.87 1.06
CA PHE A 332 10.67 -6.51 0.73
C PHE A 332 10.59 -5.64 1.99
N TRP A 333 10.06 -6.18 3.08
CA TRP A 333 9.99 -5.46 4.35
C TRP A 333 11.37 -5.08 4.89
N ASN A 334 12.34 -5.99 4.84
CA ASN A 334 13.71 -5.72 5.28
C ASN A 334 14.44 -4.72 4.38
N ARG A 335 14.10 -4.70 3.09
CA ARG A 335 14.70 -3.81 2.09
C ARG A 335 14.14 -2.39 2.13
N PHE A 336 12.83 -2.25 2.41
CA PHE A 336 12.13 -0.97 2.33
C PHE A 336 11.80 -0.32 3.68
N TYR A 337 11.91 -1.06 4.79
CA TYR A 337 11.53 -0.58 6.12
C TYR A 337 12.57 -0.87 7.20
N ARG A 338 12.72 0.08 8.12
CA ARG A 338 13.52 -0.08 9.35
C ARG A 338 12.95 -1.18 10.24
N GLY A 339 13.81 -1.78 11.06
CA GLY A 339 13.42 -2.80 12.06
C GLY A 339 12.27 -2.39 13.00
N THR A 340 12.14 -1.09 13.26
CA THR A 340 11.11 -0.52 14.13
C THR A 340 9.80 -0.16 13.41
N ALA A 341 9.68 -0.40 12.09
CA ALA A 341 8.50 -0.03 11.33
C ALA A 341 7.25 -0.80 11.79
N LEU A 342 6.11 -0.11 11.84
CA LEU A 342 4.84 -0.72 12.28
C LEU A 342 4.43 -1.93 11.42
N LEU A 343 4.62 -1.86 10.10
CA LEU A 343 4.26 -2.93 9.18
C LEU A 343 5.12 -4.20 9.34
N ARG A 344 6.29 -4.11 9.98
CA ARG A 344 7.10 -5.29 10.31
C ARG A 344 6.58 -6.06 11.53
N ASN A 345 5.70 -5.44 12.32
CA ASN A 345 5.07 -6.12 13.44
C ASN A 345 3.82 -6.89 12.94
N PRO A 346 3.80 -8.23 13.00
CA PRO A 346 2.70 -9.04 12.46
C PRO A 346 1.37 -8.76 13.17
N GLU A 347 1.40 -8.37 14.45
CA GLU A 347 0.19 -8.02 15.20
C GLU A 347 -0.42 -6.70 14.70
N CYS A 348 0.43 -5.72 14.37
CA CYS A 348 -0.01 -4.45 13.78
C CYS A 348 -0.63 -4.69 12.40
N ALA A 349 0.06 -5.47 11.56
CA ALA A 349 -0.38 -5.87 10.23
C ALA A 349 -1.75 -6.59 10.28
N ARG A 350 -1.91 -7.55 11.21
CA ARG A 350 -3.18 -8.25 11.46
C ARG A 350 -4.31 -7.30 11.83
N ARG A 351 -4.07 -6.37 12.76
CA ARG A 351 -5.09 -5.39 13.19
C ARG A 351 -5.55 -4.47 12.06
N ILE A 352 -4.62 -3.98 11.24
CA ILE A 352 -4.95 -3.13 10.08
C ILE A 352 -5.88 -3.89 9.12
N ALA A 353 -5.53 -5.14 8.80
CA ALA A 353 -6.36 -5.99 7.96
C ALA A 353 -7.74 -6.28 8.57
N GLU A 354 -7.82 -6.48 9.88
CA GLU A 354 -9.10 -6.68 10.60
C GLU A 354 -9.99 -5.46 10.52
N TYR A 355 -9.45 -4.26 10.77
CA TYR A 355 -10.23 -3.03 10.66
C TYR A 355 -10.72 -2.82 9.22
N VAL A 356 -9.83 -2.94 8.23
CA VAL A 356 -10.21 -2.71 6.83
C VAL A 356 -11.19 -3.77 6.31
N SER A 357 -11.16 -5.00 6.84
CA SER A 357 -12.13 -6.04 6.47
C SER A 357 -13.59 -5.71 6.82
N LEU A 358 -13.83 -4.73 7.69
CA LEU A 358 -15.19 -4.24 7.93
C LEU A 358 -15.76 -3.49 6.72
N LEU A 359 -14.90 -2.84 5.94
CA LEU A 359 -15.30 -2.12 4.72
C LEU A 359 -15.70 -3.07 3.60
N SER A 360 -15.29 -4.35 3.64
CA SER A 360 -15.58 -5.29 2.57
C SER A 360 -17.07 -5.70 2.47
N LYS A 361 -17.88 -5.25 3.42
CA LYS A 361 -19.33 -5.46 3.48
C LYS A 361 -20.11 -4.30 2.87
N LEU A 362 -19.43 -3.21 2.52
CA LEU A 362 -20.01 -2.01 1.95
C LEU A 362 -19.83 -2.01 0.43
N TRP A 363 -20.65 -1.24 -0.26
CA TRP A 363 -20.53 -1.04 -1.70
C TRP A 363 -19.84 0.29 -1.97
N PHE A 364 -18.86 0.35 -2.88
CA PHE A 364 -18.21 1.61 -3.26
C PHE A 364 -18.23 1.76 -4.78
N GLU A 365 -18.59 2.95 -5.24
CA GLU A 365 -18.51 3.37 -6.64
C GLU A 365 -17.98 4.80 -6.70
N ILE A 366 -16.67 4.94 -6.55
CA ILE A 366 -15.99 6.23 -6.44
C ILE A 366 -15.08 6.42 -7.65
N ASP A 367 -15.15 7.58 -8.30
CA ASP A 367 -14.23 7.90 -9.39
C ASP A 367 -12.79 7.97 -8.86
N PRO A 368 -11.86 7.10 -9.32
CA PRO A 368 -10.46 7.13 -8.89
C PRO A 368 -9.76 8.46 -9.22
N ALA A 369 -10.24 9.22 -10.21
CA ALA A 369 -9.69 10.53 -10.55
C ALA A 369 -9.90 11.58 -9.45
N THR A 370 -10.82 11.34 -8.49
CA THR A 370 -11.04 12.25 -7.35
C THR A 370 -9.80 12.46 -6.48
N CYS A 371 -8.85 11.51 -6.44
CA CYS A 371 -7.57 11.69 -5.76
C CYS A 371 -6.68 12.80 -6.37
N CYS A 372 -6.92 13.17 -7.62
CA CYS A 372 -6.15 14.17 -8.34
C CYS A 372 -6.74 15.57 -8.21
N ASP A 373 -7.96 15.70 -7.66
CA ASP A 373 -8.66 16.98 -7.51
C ASP A 373 -8.29 17.63 -6.17
N PRO A 374 -7.59 18.79 -6.15
CA PRO A 374 -7.25 19.48 -4.90
C PRO A 374 -8.47 19.87 -4.06
N SER A 375 -9.64 20.03 -4.67
CA SER A 375 -10.87 20.42 -3.99
C SER A 375 -11.47 19.30 -3.14
N CYS A 376 -11.11 18.03 -3.39
CA CYS A 376 -11.65 16.89 -2.65
C CYS A 376 -11.16 16.82 -1.18
N HIS A 377 -10.07 17.53 -0.86
CA HIS A 377 -9.48 17.57 0.50
C HIS A 377 -10.08 18.63 1.41
N LEU A 378 -10.85 19.56 0.85
CA LEU A 378 -11.57 20.54 1.64
C LEU A 378 -12.81 19.85 2.22
N ILE A 379 -12.66 19.27 3.42
CA ILE A 379 -13.81 19.08 4.31
C ILE A 379 -14.33 20.49 4.56
N ARG A 380 -15.30 20.96 3.78
CA ARG A 380 -16.06 22.14 4.17
C ARG A 380 -16.81 21.71 5.41
N ASP A 381 -16.50 22.31 6.56
CA ASP A 381 -17.26 22.11 7.80
C ASP A 381 -18.76 22.40 7.59
N ASP A 382 -19.09 23.19 6.56
CA ASP A 382 -20.43 23.51 6.09
C ASP A 382 -21.15 22.35 5.38
N LEU A 383 -20.43 21.29 4.98
CA LEU A 383 -20.97 20.12 4.28
C LEU A 383 -21.32 18.98 5.25
N ARG A 384 -21.48 19.23 6.55
CA ARG A 384 -22.17 18.24 7.42
C ARG A 384 -23.54 18.00 6.81
N PRO A 385 -23.81 16.81 6.24
CA PRO A 385 -25.02 16.65 5.49
C PRO A 385 -26.19 16.60 6.47
N VAL A 386 -27.25 17.35 6.17
CA VAL A 386 -28.51 17.33 6.94
C VAL A 386 -29.24 16.03 6.58
N PRO A 387 -29.59 15.16 7.54
CA PRO A 387 -30.22 13.87 7.27
C PRO A 387 -31.34 13.98 6.22
N LEU A 388 -31.18 13.26 5.11
CA LEU A 388 -32.16 13.11 4.04
C LEU A 388 -33.37 12.35 4.63
N GLY A 389 -34.28 13.10 5.23
CA GLY A 389 -35.36 12.57 6.06
C GLY A 389 -36.00 13.63 6.94
N MET A 390 -35.33 14.76 7.15
CA MET A 390 -35.99 16.00 7.56
C MET A 390 -36.18 16.88 6.33
N SER A 391 -37.09 16.49 5.43
CA SER A 391 -37.83 17.57 4.77
C SER A 391 -38.51 18.31 5.91
N GLU A 392 -38.12 19.56 6.14
CA GLU A 392 -38.98 20.48 6.87
C GLU A 392 -40.38 20.24 6.31
N CYS A 393 -41.30 19.76 7.14
CA CYS A 393 -42.70 19.92 6.83
C CYS A 393 -42.85 21.43 6.65
N GLU A 394 -42.90 21.88 5.40
CA GLU A 394 -43.37 23.22 5.07
C GLU A 394 -44.69 23.35 5.83
N GLU A 395 -44.67 24.12 6.92
CA GLU A 395 -45.90 24.63 7.47
C GLU A 395 -46.64 25.27 6.29
N PRO A 396 -47.93 24.95 6.08
CA PRO A 396 -48.67 25.56 4.99
C PRO A 396 -48.61 27.08 5.21
N MET A 397 -47.90 27.77 4.33
CA MET A 397 -47.95 29.23 4.27
C MET A 397 -49.42 29.59 4.11
N VAL A 398 -49.97 30.26 5.12
CA VAL A 398 -51.26 30.93 5.05
C VAL A 398 -51.12 32.00 3.98
N VAL A 399 -51.54 31.67 2.75
CA VAL A 399 -51.72 32.64 1.69
C VAL A 399 -52.85 33.58 2.15
N PRO A 400 -52.62 34.90 2.27
CA PRO A 400 -53.72 35.83 2.45
C PRO A 400 -54.57 35.79 1.19
N MET A 401 -55.75 35.20 1.32
CA MET A 401 -56.78 35.09 0.31
C MET A 401 -57.27 36.50 -0.05
N ASN A 402 -56.72 37.09 -1.11
CA ASN A 402 -57.26 38.28 -1.72
C ASN A 402 -58.45 37.87 -2.59
N ILE A 403 -59.65 38.09 -2.06
CA ILE A 403 -60.91 37.95 -2.78
C ILE A 403 -60.95 39.01 -3.88
N GLN A 404 -60.79 38.59 -5.14
CA GLN A 404 -61.30 39.34 -6.28
C GLN A 404 -62.47 38.56 -6.87
N VAL A 405 -63.64 39.18 -6.71
CA VAL A 405 -64.89 38.84 -7.38
C VAL A 405 -64.69 39.06 -8.87
N TYR A 406 -64.81 38.01 -9.67
CA TYR A 406 -65.07 38.12 -11.10
C TYR A 406 -66.39 37.41 -11.39
N ASP A 407 -67.33 38.22 -11.87
CA ASP A 407 -68.64 37.79 -12.33
C ASP A 407 -68.51 36.84 -13.54
N HIS A 408 -69.43 35.88 -13.53
CA HIS A 408 -69.72 34.98 -14.62
C HIS A 408 -70.03 35.73 -15.91
N ASP A 409 -69.45 35.28 -17.02
CA ASP A 409 -70.20 35.19 -18.26
C ASP A 409 -70.00 33.85 -18.96
N VAL A 410 -71.15 33.36 -19.39
CA VAL A 410 -71.47 32.07 -19.98
C VAL A 410 -71.03 32.06 -21.45
N GLN A 411 -70.45 30.95 -21.92
CA GLN A 411 -70.78 30.45 -23.26
C GLN A 411 -70.53 28.96 -23.43
N GLU A 412 -71.55 28.32 -24.01
CA GLU A 412 -71.72 26.91 -24.34
C GLU A 412 -70.87 26.47 -25.55
N GLY A 413 -70.68 25.15 -25.66
CA GLY A 413 -70.37 24.44 -26.91
C GLY A 413 -69.36 23.30 -26.70
N THR A 414 -69.78 22.03 -26.58
CA THR A 414 -69.83 21.01 -27.68
C THR A 414 -68.49 20.84 -28.41
N ASP A 415 -67.88 19.68 -28.63
CA ASP A 415 -68.27 18.27 -28.58
C ASP A 415 -66.98 17.41 -28.58
N VAL A 416 -67.09 16.19 -28.05
CA VAL A 416 -66.59 14.89 -28.57
C VAL A 416 -65.36 14.87 -29.50
N VAL A 417 -64.34 14.06 -29.18
CA VAL A 417 -63.91 12.87 -29.98
C VAL A 417 -62.72 12.16 -29.32
N GLU A 418 -62.94 10.87 -29.08
CA GLU A 418 -62.02 9.79 -28.75
C GLU A 418 -61.03 9.44 -29.89
N ASN A 419 -59.96 8.74 -29.50
CA ASN A 419 -59.08 7.85 -30.29
C ASN A 419 -57.82 8.45 -30.92
N LYS A 420 -56.64 8.13 -30.34
CA LYS A 420 -55.88 6.89 -30.60
C LYS A 420 -54.73 6.71 -29.63
#